data_AF-A0A0B2R8H6-F1
#
_entry.id   AF-A0A0B2R8H6-F1
#
_cell.length_a   1.000
_cell.length_b   1.000
_cell.length_c   1.000
_cell.angle_alpha   90.00
_cell.angle_beta   90.00
_cell.angle_gamma   90.00
#
_symmetry.space_group_name_H-M   'P 1'
#
loop_
_entity.id
_entity.type
_entity.pdbx_description
1 polymer ?
#
loop_
_entity_poly.entity_id
_entity_poly.type
_entity_poly.pdbx_seq_one_letter_code
_entity_poly.pdbx_strand_id
1 'polypeptide(L)'
;SSLLLNASITFKLSRANYRAWKCQVTTLLSGIQVMGHIDGTISSQSPTIIQDGSSTPNPQYTNWFTIDQLIINLLLSAMTEANSLSFASYDTARSLWVAIEAQYANTSRSHVMSIKNQLQCCTKGDKSITDYLFSVKSLADELAVIDKSLSDDDVTLYVLNGLGAEYRDIAASIRTREHPFTFEELHSHLLAHD
;
A
#
# COMPACT_ATOMS: atom_id res chain seq x y z
N SER A 1 -7.61 10.47 -26.03
CA SER A 1 -6.13 10.51 -26.01
C SER A 1 -5.57 11.76 -25.33
N SER A 2 -6.08 12.98 -25.58
CA SER A 2 -5.55 14.23 -25.00
C SER A 2 -5.54 14.28 -23.46
N LEU A 3 -6.54 13.70 -22.80
CA LEU A 3 -6.62 13.68 -21.32
C LEU A 3 -5.52 12.81 -20.68
N LEU A 4 -5.10 11.72 -21.34
CA LEU A 4 -4.00 10.87 -20.86
C LEU A 4 -2.65 11.55 -20.97
N LEU A 5 -2.43 12.33 -22.03
CA LEU A 5 -1.18 13.06 -22.26
C LEU A 5 -0.88 14.09 -21.16
N ASN A 6 -1.92 14.66 -20.55
CA ASN A 6 -1.81 15.64 -19.46
C ASN A 6 -2.00 15.02 -18.07
N ALA A 7 -2.28 13.72 -18.00
CA ALA A 7 -2.51 13.06 -16.74
C ALA A 7 -1.21 12.94 -15.94
N SER A 8 -1.29 13.13 -14.63
CA SER A 8 -0.18 12.90 -13.73
C SER A 8 -0.67 12.17 -12.47
N ILE A 9 0.20 11.34 -11.91
CA ILE A 9 -0.01 10.67 -10.63
C ILE A 9 0.89 11.37 -9.62
N THR A 10 0.33 11.78 -8.49
CA THR A 10 1.05 12.59 -7.50
C THR A 10 2.14 11.78 -6.80
N PHE A 11 1.84 10.52 -6.50
CA PHE A 11 2.76 9.65 -5.76
C PHE A 11 3.73 8.95 -6.71
N LYS A 12 5.00 8.89 -6.33
CA LYS A 12 5.94 7.92 -6.89
C LYS A 12 5.72 6.56 -6.23
N LEU A 13 5.47 5.53 -7.02
CA LEU A 13 5.17 4.18 -6.54
C LEU A 13 6.27 3.70 -5.57
N SER A 14 5.84 3.42 -4.35
CA SER A 14 6.64 2.81 -3.30
C SER A 14 5.79 1.83 -2.48
N ARG A 15 6.43 1.08 -1.59
CA ARG A 15 5.74 0.12 -0.73
C ARG A 15 4.79 0.81 0.24
N ALA A 16 5.23 1.92 0.83
CA ALA A 16 4.48 2.68 1.83
C ALA A 16 3.22 3.34 1.26
N ASN A 17 3.24 3.72 -0.02
CA ASN A 17 2.14 4.46 -0.65
C ASN A 17 1.37 3.68 -1.72
N TYR A 18 1.65 2.39 -1.90
CA TYR A 18 1.07 1.59 -2.99
C TYR A 18 -0.45 1.67 -3.05
N ARG A 19 -1.14 1.63 -1.89
CA ARG A 19 -2.60 1.71 -1.84
C ARG A 19 -3.12 3.07 -2.34
N ALA A 20 -2.54 4.17 -1.87
CA ALA A 20 -2.91 5.53 -2.30
C ALA A 20 -2.58 5.74 -3.78
N TRP A 21 -1.41 5.27 -4.23
CA TRP A 21 -1.00 5.28 -5.63
C TRP A 21 -1.97 4.50 -6.52
N LYS A 22 -2.33 3.27 -6.13
CA LYS A 22 -3.28 2.41 -6.86
C LYS A 22 -4.66 3.08 -6.94
N CYS A 23 -5.10 3.70 -5.85
CA CYS A 23 -6.35 4.46 -5.82
C CYS A 23 -6.34 5.62 -6.82
N GLN A 24 -5.27 6.43 -6.86
CA GLN A 24 -5.15 7.53 -7.83
C GLN A 24 -5.17 7.02 -9.27
N VAL A 25 -4.38 5.99 -9.59
CA VAL A 25 -4.33 5.42 -10.95
C VAL A 25 -5.70 4.91 -11.36
N THR A 26 -6.34 4.05 -10.56
CA THR A 26 -7.64 3.45 -10.91
C THR A 26 -8.75 4.49 -11.00
N THR A 27 -8.76 5.50 -10.12
CA THR A 27 -9.71 6.62 -10.17
C THR A 27 -9.54 7.43 -11.45
N LEU A 28 -8.30 7.79 -11.79
CA LEU A 28 -7.98 8.52 -13.02
C LEU A 28 -8.43 7.72 -14.24
N LEU A 29 -7.97 6.48 -14.40
CA LEU A 29 -8.28 5.64 -15.58
C LEU A 29 -9.78 5.38 -15.73
N SER A 30 -10.51 5.25 -14.61
CA SER A 30 -11.98 5.17 -14.61
C SER A 30 -12.61 6.46 -15.08
N GLY A 31 -12.14 7.62 -14.58
CA GLY A 31 -12.65 8.94 -14.96
C GLY A 31 -12.49 9.26 -16.45
N ILE A 32 -11.45 8.73 -17.10
CA ILE A 32 -11.23 8.86 -18.54
C ILE A 32 -11.70 7.64 -19.36
N GLN A 33 -12.38 6.67 -18.72
CA GLN A 33 -12.99 5.49 -19.36
C GLN A 33 -12.01 4.54 -20.08
N VAL A 34 -10.78 4.41 -19.60
CA VAL A 34 -9.78 3.47 -20.15
C VAL A 34 -9.37 2.36 -19.19
N MET A 35 -10.07 2.24 -18.04
CA MET A 35 -9.82 1.22 -17.03
C MET A 35 -9.73 -0.20 -17.62
N GLY A 36 -10.51 -0.45 -18.68
CA GLY A 36 -10.56 -1.74 -19.36
C GLY A 36 -9.23 -2.27 -19.90
N HIS A 37 -8.25 -1.38 -20.15
CA HIS A 37 -6.90 -1.75 -20.57
C HIS A 37 -6.11 -2.45 -19.46
N ILE A 38 -6.35 -2.09 -18.19
CA ILE A 38 -5.60 -2.65 -17.07
C ILE A 38 -6.34 -3.75 -16.34
N ASP A 39 -7.68 -3.80 -16.36
CA ASP A 39 -8.47 -4.87 -15.75
C ASP A 39 -8.75 -6.05 -16.72
N GLY A 40 -8.56 -5.84 -18.02
CA GLY A 40 -8.74 -6.85 -19.07
C GLY A 40 -10.15 -6.96 -19.63
N THR A 41 -11.07 -6.05 -19.28
CA THR A 41 -12.41 -5.98 -19.88
C THR A 41 -12.37 -5.46 -21.32
N ILE A 42 -11.32 -4.75 -21.72
CA ILE A 42 -11.03 -4.40 -23.12
C ILE A 42 -10.00 -5.38 -23.67
N SER A 43 -10.43 -6.28 -24.53
CA SER A 43 -9.54 -7.24 -25.18
C SER A 43 -8.54 -6.56 -26.11
N SER A 44 -7.30 -7.06 -26.08
CA SER A 44 -6.29 -6.71 -27.08
C SER A 44 -6.82 -7.00 -28.49
N GLN A 45 -6.55 -6.07 -29.40
CA GLN A 45 -6.97 -6.17 -30.79
C GLN A 45 -5.84 -6.79 -31.61
N SER A 46 -6.18 -7.55 -32.66
CA SER A 46 -5.16 -8.02 -33.60
C SER A 46 -4.67 -6.88 -34.49
N PRO A 47 -3.36 -6.75 -34.77
CA PRO A 47 -2.82 -5.70 -35.64
C PRO A 47 -3.37 -5.74 -37.07
N THR A 48 -3.79 -6.91 -37.53
CA THR A 48 -4.35 -7.15 -38.85
C THR A 48 -5.69 -7.87 -38.78
N ILE A 49 -6.51 -7.66 -39.81
CA ILE A 49 -7.77 -8.36 -40.06
C ILE A 49 -7.60 -9.12 -41.37
N ILE A 50 -8.04 -10.39 -41.38
CA ILE A 50 -8.11 -11.19 -42.60
C ILE A 50 -9.52 -11.03 -43.18
N GLN A 51 -9.63 -10.41 -44.35
CA GLN A 51 -10.85 -10.35 -45.15
C GLN A 51 -10.54 -10.95 -46.53
N ASP A 52 -11.33 -11.94 -46.93
CA ASP A 52 -11.24 -12.61 -48.23
C ASP A 52 -9.83 -13.11 -48.58
N GLY A 53 -9.09 -13.62 -47.59
CA GLY A 53 -7.72 -14.12 -47.75
C GLY A 53 -6.63 -13.03 -47.84
N SER A 54 -7.00 -11.76 -47.78
CA SER A 54 -6.07 -10.62 -47.73
C SER A 54 -5.91 -10.10 -46.30
N SER A 55 -4.66 -9.82 -45.91
CA SER A 55 -4.32 -9.23 -44.61
C SER A 55 -4.31 -7.71 -44.72
N THR A 56 -5.18 -7.05 -43.95
CA THR A 56 -5.29 -5.59 -43.90
C THR A 56 -5.03 -5.05 -42.49
N PRO A 57 -4.47 -3.84 -42.31
CA PRO A 57 -4.29 -3.26 -40.98
C PRO A 57 -5.61 -3.06 -40.24
N ASN A 58 -5.64 -3.37 -38.94
CA ASN A 58 -6.82 -3.15 -38.08
C ASN A 58 -6.84 -1.72 -37.52
N PRO A 59 -7.78 -0.85 -37.90
CA PRO A 59 -7.86 0.51 -37.35
C PRO A 59 -8.16 0.52 -35.84
N GLN A 60 -8.87 -0.49 -35.32
CA GLN A 60 -9.19 -0.61 -33.89
C GLN A 60 -7.94 -0.93 -33.07
N TYR A 61 -6.99 -1.67 -33.64
CA TYR A 61 -5.70 -1.93 -33.02
C TYR A 61 -4.90 -0.65 -32.82
N THR A 62 -4.83 0.22 -33.83
CA THR A 62 -4.06 1.46 -33.72
C THR A 62 -4.52 2.33 -32.55
N ASN A 63 -5.84 2.51 -32.39
CA ASN A 63 -6.39 3.28 -31.28
C ASN A 63 -6.15 2.59 -29.93
N TRP A 64 -6.44 1.28 -29.86
CA TRP A 64 -6.19 0.48 -28.64
C TRP A 64 -4.72 0.57 -28.22
N PHE A 65 -3.79 0.31 -29.15
CA PHE A 65 -2.35 0.33 -28.91
C PHE A 65 -1.87 1.72 -28.46
N THR A 66 -2.39 2.78 -29.07
CA THR A 66 -2.07 4.16 -28.66
C THR A 66 -2.46 4.41 -27.19
N ILE A 67 -3.66 4.02 -26.79
CA ILE A 67 -4.13 4.18 -25.40
C ILE A 67 -3.30 3.31 -24.46
N ASP A 68 -3.02 2.06 -24.85
CA ASP A 68 -2.24 1.11 -24.06
C ASP A 68 -0.82 1.64 -23.76
N GLN A 69 -0.13 2.14 -24.77
CA GLN A 69 1.22 2.71 -24.62
C GLN A 69 1.22 4.01 -23.80
N LEU A 70 0.17 4.85 -23.91
CA LEU A 70 0.03 6.02 -23.05
C LEU A 70 -0.17 5.64 -21.58
N ILE A 71 -0.91 4.56 -21.30
CA ILE A 71 -1.06 4.06 -19.94
C ILE A 71 0.27 3.50 -19.42
N ILE A 72 1.02 2.73 -20.22
CA ILE A 72 2.36 2.26 -19.83
C ILE A 72 3.25 3.46 -19.47
N ASN A 73 3.32 4.47 -20.34
CA ASN A 73 4.11 5.66 -20.08
C ASN A 73 3.68 6.39 -18.80
N LEU A 74 2.37 6.56 -18.59
CA LEU A 74 1.83 7.14 -17.36
C LEU A 74 2.28 6.35 -16.12
N LEU A 75 2.12 5.02 -16.13
CA LEU A 75 2.50 4.15 -15.01
C LEU A 75 4.00 4.22 -14.72
N LEU A 76 4.86 4.11 -15.74
CA LEU A 76 6.30 4.20 -15.59
C LEU A 76 6.74 5.59 -15.10
N SER A 77 6.09 6.66 -15.59
CA SER A 77 6.35 8.02 -15.12
C SER A 77 5.95 8.22 -13.65
N ALA A 78 5.03 7.42 -13.13
CA ALA A 78 4.60 7.42 -11.74
C ALA A 78 5.49 6.54 -10.84
N MET A 79 6.67 6.13 -11.31
CA MET A 79 7.65 5.33 -10.56
C MET A 79 8.94 6.10 -10.32
N THR A 80 9.74 5.61 -9.36
CA THR A 80 11.17 5.94 -9.29
C THR A 80 11.92 5.28 -10.43
N GLU A 81 13.11 5.78 -10.78
CA GLU A 81 13.93 5.23 -11.86
C GLU A 81 14.25 3.74 -11.67
N ALA A 82 14.61 3.32 -10.45
CA ALA A 82 14.88 1.91 -10.17
C ALA A 82 13.65 1.02 -10.40
N ASN A 83 12.47 1.50 -10.04
CA ASN A 83 11.22 0.76 -10.26
C ASN A 83 10.86 0.73 -11.74
N SER A 84 10.96 1.86 -12.47
CA SER A 84 10.62 1.89 -13.89
C SER A 84 11.51 0.96 -14.71
N LEU A 85 12.81 0.89 -14.41
CA LEU A 85 13.74 -0.05 -15.06
C LEU A 85 13.36 -1.51 -14.80
N SER A 86 12.88 -1.83 -13.60
CA SER A 86 12.43 -3.20 -13.23
C SER A 86 11.16 -3.63 -13.98
N PHE A 87 10.38 -2.67 -14.49
CA PHE A 87 9.12 -2.90 -15.19
C PHE A 87 9.17 -2.59 -16.69
N ALA A 88 10.33 -2.23 -17.24
CA ALA A 88 10.46 -1.77 -18.63
C ALA A 88 10.22 -2.87 -19.68
N SER A 89 10.20 -4.14 -19.29
CA SER A 89 10.04 -5.29 -20.20
C SER A 89 8.59 -5.68 -20.50
N TYR A 90 7.60 -5.00 -19.91
CA TYR A 90 6.19 -5.33 -20.12
C TYR A 90 5.60 -4.55 -21.31
N ASP A 91 5.16 -5.27 -22.33
CA ASP A 91 4.71 -4.69 -23.60
C ASP A 91 3.26 -4.18 -23.60
N THR A 92 2.46 -4.58 -22.61
CA THR A 92 1.05 -4.15 -22.48
C THR A 92 0.75 -3.54 -21.12
N ALA A 93 -0.18 -2.59 -21.08
CA ALA A 93 -0.63 -1.98 -19.83
C ALA A 93 -1.17 -3.03 -18.85
N ARG A 94 -1.88 -4.05 -19.37
CA ARG A 94 -2.38 -5.18 -18.57
C ARG A 94 -1.25 -5.99 -17.93
N SER A 95 -0.26 -6.41 -18.71
CA SER A 95 0.86 -7.21 -18.18
C SER A 95 1.68 -6.43 -17.16
N LEU A 96 1.91 -5.14 -17.41
CA LEU A 96 2.57 -4.25 -16.47
C LEU A 96 1.77 -4.11 -15.18
N TRP A 97 0.47 -3.86 -15.28
CA TRP A 97 -0.41 -3.72 -14.12
C TRP A 97 -0.40 -4.97 -13.24
N VAL A 98 -0.57 -6.15 -13.83
CA VAL A 98 -0.55 -7.43 -13.11
C VAL A 98 0.79 -7.64 -12.38
N ALA A 99 1.91 -7.29 -13.00
CA ALA A 99 3.22 -7.40 -12.38
C ALA A 99 3.39 -6.45 -11.18
N ILE A 100 2.93 -5.21 -11.30
CA ILE A 100 2.91 -4.24 -10.20
C ILE A 100 2.04 -4.79 -9.05
N GLU A 101 0.83 -5.26 -9.36
CA GLU A 101 -0.05 -5.85 -8.35
C GLU A 101 0.61 -7.03 -7.65
N ALA A 102 1.25 -7.95 -8.38
CA ALA A 102 1.93 -9.09 -7.77
C ALA A 102 3.06 -8.66 -6.82
N GLN A 103 3.92 -7.73 -7.25
CA GLN A 103 5.07 -7.26 -6.47
C GLN A 103 4.64 -6.54 -5.19
N TYR A 104 3.61 -5.69 -5.28
CA TYR A 104 3.19 -4.84 -4.16
C TYR A 104 2.07 -5.43 -3.31
N ALA A 105 1.26 -6.36 -3.82
CA ALA A 105 0.32 -7.13 -3.01
C ALA A 105 1.05 -8.06 -2.04
N ASN A 106 2.11 -8.74 -2.48
CA ASN A 106 2.86 -9.66 -1.62
C ASN A 106 3.69 -8.90 -0.58
N THR A 107 4.26 -7.77 -0.99
CA THR A 107 5.01 -6.90 -0.09
C THR A 107 4.13 -6.25 0.97
N SER A 108 2.88 -5.89 0.67
CA SER A 108 1.96 -5.35 1.69
C SER A 108 1.74 -6.33 2.84
N ARG A 109 1.57 -7.63 2.54
CA ARG A 109 1.41 -8.68 3.56
C ARG A 109 2.68 -8.89 4.36
N SER A 110 3.83 -9.00 3.68
CA SER A 110 5.13 -9.14 4.35
C SER A 110 5.49 -7.92 5.20
N HIS A 111 5.11 -6.72 4.77
CA HIS A 111 5.33 -5.47 5.50
C HIS A 111 4.42 -5.38 6.72
N VAL A 112 3.11 -5.69 6.59
CA VAL A 112 2.20 -5.84 7.73
C VAL A 112 2.74 -6.85 8.73
N MET A 113 3.20 -8.02 8.26
CA MET A 113 3.76 -9.04 9.14
C MET A 113 5.05 -8.58 9.82
N SER A 114 5.92 -7.86 9.10
CA SER A 114 7.14 -7.27 9.65
C SER A 114 6.83 -6.26 10.76
N ILE A 115 5.88 -5.35 10.55
CA ILE A 115 5.46 -4.38 11.57
C ILE A 115 4.86 -5.10 12.78
N LYS A 116 4.00 -6.11 12.57
CA LYS A 116 3.46 -6.93 13.65
C LYS A 116 4.54 -7.67 14.45
N ASN A 117 5.56 -8.21 13.79
CA ASN A 117 6.71 -8.80 14.46
C ASN A 117 7.51 -7.75 15.26
N GLN A 118 7.70 -6.56 14.70
CA GLN A 118 8.37 -5.47 15.42
C GLN A 118 7.58 -5.04 16.66
N LEU A 119 6.25 -4.96 16.58
CA LEU A 119 5.38 -4.71 17.73
C LEU A 119 5.51 -5.79 18.80
N GLN A 120 5.54 -7.08 18.41
CA GLN A 120 5.71 -8.19 19.34
C GLN A 120 7.08 -8.20 20.03
N CYS A 121 8.12 -7.80 19.32
CA CYS A 121 9.49 -7.74 19.85
C CYS A 121 9.82 -6.39 20.50
N CYS A 122 8.91 -5.42 20.46
CA CYS A 122 9.14 -4.10 21.04
C CYS A 122 9.11 -4.22 22.56
N THR A 123 10.20 -3.84 23.21
CA THR A 123 10.30 -3.83 24.67
C THR A 123 10.75 -2.45 25.15
N LYS A 124 10.36 -2.10 26.38
CA LYS A 124 10.87 -0.90 27.06
C LYS A 124 12.39 -1.01 27.22
N GLY A 125 12.87 -2.10 27.80
CA GLY A 125 14.29 -2.27 28.13
C GLY A 125 14.81 -1.08 28.96
N ASP A 126 15.90 -0.48 28.48
CA ASP A 126 16.55 0.69 29.09
C ASP A 126 15.93 2.04 28.65
N LYS A 127 14.89 2.03 27.80
CA LYS A 127 14.20 3.25 27.35
C LYS A 127 13.32 3.82 28.46
N SER A 128 13.07 5.13 28.40
CA SER A 128 12.01 5.77 29.16
C SER A 128 10.63 5.23 28.74
N ILE A 129 9.63 5.30 29.63
CA ILE A 129 8.23 4.93 29.29
C ILE A 129 7.74 5.70 28.07
N THR A 130 8.06 6.99 28.00
CA THR A 130 7.64 7.87 26.91
C THR A 130 8.25 7.45 25.56
N ASP A 131 9.56 7.19 25.50
CA ASP A 131 10.22 6.78 24.25
C ASP A 131 9.73 5.40 23.78
N TYR A 132 9.49 4.50 24.73
CA TYR A 132 8.90 3.19 24.45
C TYR A 132 7.50 3.31 23.86
N LEU A 133 6.60 4.07 24.50
CA LEU A 133 5.23 4.25 24.02
C LEU A 133 5.18 4.92 22.64
N PHE A 134 6.04 5.92 22.38
CA PHE A 134 6.14 6.51 21.05
C PHE A 134 6.64 5.52 20.00
N SER A 135 7.54 4.60 20.36
CA SER A 135 7.98 3.53 19.45
C SER A 135 6.80 2.63 19.04
N VAL A 136 5.97 2.24 20.01
CA VAL A 136 4.77 1.42 19.75
C VAL A 136 3.74 2.19 18.92
N LYS A 137 3.49 3.46 19.25
CA LYS A 137 2.56 4.33 18.52
C LYS A 137 2.96 4.51 17.06
N SER A 138 4.23 4.77 16.80
CA SER A 138 4.76 4.91 15.43
C SER A 138 4.47 3.67 14.57
N LEU A 139 4.67 2.46 15.12
CA LEU A 139 4.38 1.21 14.44
C LEU A 139 2.87 0.99 14.23
N ALA A 140 2.04 1.37 15.21
CA ALA A 140 0.58 1.31 15.10
C ALA A 140 0.04 2.28 14.04
N ASP A 141 0.60 3.50 13.98
CA ASP A 141 0.27 4.52 12.99
C ASP A 141 0.67 4.05 11.57
N GLU A 142 1.81 3.37 11.42
CA GLU A 142 2.22 2.78 10.14
C GLU A 142 1.23 1.71 9.65
N LEU A 143 0.68 0.90 10.56
CA LEU A 143 -0.41 -0.04 10.24
C LEU A 143 -1.71 0.70 9.90
N ALA A 144 -2.03 1.80 10.59
CA ALA A 144 -3.21 2.61 10.30
C ALA A 144 -3.15 3.23 8.88
N VAL A 145 -1.97 3.68 8.45
CA VAL A 145 -1.74 4.24 7.08
C VAL A 145 -2.10 3.24 5.97
N ILE A 146 -2.03 1.94 6.23
CA ILE A 146 -2.37 0.87 5.28
C ILE A 146 -3.73 0.20 5.58
N ASP A 147 -4.57 0.86 6.38
CA ASP A 147 -5.89 0.41 6.86
C ASP A 147 -5.86 -0.96 7.56
N LYS A 148 -4.80 -1.17 8.34
CA LYS A 148 -4.65 -2.27 9.29
C LYS A 148 -4.56 -1.74 10.71
N SER A 149 -5.33 -0.68 11.00
CA SER A 149 -5.36 -0.05 12.32
C SER A 149 -5.59 -1.06 13.43
N LEU A 150 -4.88 -0.87 14.52
CA LEU A 150 -5.03 -1.63 15.75
C LEU A 150 -6.15 -1.01 16.58
N SER A 151 -6.88 -1.83 17.33
CA SER A 151 -7.77 -1.32 18.38
C SER A 151 -6.97 -0.81 19.57
N ASP A 152 -7.59 0.01 20.42
CA ASP A 152 -6.96 0.47 21.66
C ASP A 152 -6.57 -0.71 22.58
N ASP A 153 -7.36 -1.79 22.58
CA ASP A 153 -7.04 -3.04 23.27
C ASP A 153 -5.80 -3.72 22.70
N ASP A 154 -5.67 -3.80 21.37
CA ASP A 154 -4.49 -4.36 20.72
C ASP A 154 -3.24 -3.55 21.05
N VAL A 155 -3.32 -2.21 20.99
CA VAL A 155 -2.22 -1.32 21.36
C VAL A 155 -1.85 -1.51 22.82
N THR A 156 -2.83 -1.55 23.71
CA THR A 156 -2.61 -1.79 25.15
C THR A 156 -1.93 -3.14 25.36
N LEU A 157 -2.37 -4.20 24.68
CA LEU A 157 -1.77 -5.52 24.78
C LEU A 157 -0.29 -5.51 24.37
N TYR A 158 0.05 -4.87 23.24
CA TYR A 158 1.44 -4.75 22.80
C TYR A 158 2.28 -3.98 23.81
N VAL A 159 1.78 -2.85 24.30
CA VAL A 159 2.47 -2.04 25.32
C VAL A 159 2.77 -2.88 26.55
N LEU A 160 1.76 -3.54 27.13
CA LEU A 160 1.90 -4.30 28.37
C LEU A 160 2.81 -5.53 28.24
N ASN A 161 2.95 -6.11 27.05
CA ASN A 161 3.81 -7.26 26.80
C ASN A 161 5.29 -6.88 26.71
N GLY A 162 5.61 -5.65 26.32
CA GLY A 162 6.99 -5.15 26.27
C GLY A 162 7.46 -4.45 27.55
N LEU A 163 6.61 -4.34 28.58
CA LEU A 163 7.00 -3.80 29.88
C LEU A 163 7.81 -4.82 30.70
N GLY A 164 8.74 -4.31 31.51
CA GLY A 164 9.55 -5.10 32.43
C GLY A 164 8.75 -5.60 33.65
N ALA A 165 9.39 -6.47 34.43
CA ALA A 165 8.76 -7.08 35.61
C ALA A 165 8.36 -6.05 36.69
N GLU A 166 8.99 -4.87 36.68
CA GLU A 166 8.71 -3.75 37.57
C GLU A 166 7.31 -3.14 37.38
N TYR A 167 6.67 -3.33 36.22
CA TYR A 167 5.31 -2.85 35.94
C TYR A 167 4.24 -3.93 36.09
N ARG A 168 4.54 -5.08 36.69
CA ARG A 168 3.62 -6.23 36.72
C ARG A 168 2.28 -5.90 37.38
N ASP A 169 2.30 -5.18 38.49
CA ASP A 169 1.10 -4.87 39.27
C ASP A 169 0.20 -3.88 38.51
N ILE A 170 0.78 -2.81 37.96
CA ILE A 170 0.02 -1.86 37.13
C ILE A 170 -0.47 -2.53 35.83
N ALA A 171 0.32 -3.40 35.20
CA ALA A 171 -0.10 -4.15 34.03
C ALA A 171 -1.24 -5.13 34.32
N ALA A 172 -1.30 -5.72 35.52
CA ALA A 172 -2.42 -6.56 35.93
C ALA A 172 -3.70 -5.71 36.13
N SER A 173 -3.57 -4.55 36.79
CA SER A 173 -4.67 -3.60 36.99
C SER A 173 -5.25 -3.09 35.66
N ILE A 174 -4.38 -2.77 34.70
CA ILE A 174 -4.82 -2.30 33.37
C ILE A 174 -5.58 -3.41 32.62
N ARG A 175 -5.15 -4.69 32.72
CA ARG A 175 -5.80 -5.82 32.03
C ARG A 175 -7.19 -6.18 32.56
N THR A 176 -7.48 -5.89 33.83
CA THR A 176 -8.76 -6.24 34.47
C THR A 176 -9.80 -5.13 34.37
N ARG A 177 -9.43 -3.96 33.83
CA ARG A 177 -10.32 -2.81 33.65
C ARG A 177 -11.37 -3.10 32.57
N GLU A 178 -12.57 -2.57 32.78
CA GLU A 178 -13.74 -2.80 31.91
C GLU A 178 -13.72 -1.98 30.61
N HIS A 179 -13.02 -0.85 30.59
CA HIS A 179 -12.89 0.01 29.42
C HIS A 179 -11.44 0.14 28.98
N PRO A 180 -11.15 0.00 27.66
CA PRO A 180 -9.80 0.22 27.14
C PRO A 180 -9.31 1.62 27.49
N PHE A 181 -8.01 1.73 27.70
CA PHE A 181 -7.35 3.03 27.80
C PHE A 181 -7.17 3.59 26.39
N THR A 182 -7.43 4.88 26.23
CA THR A 182 -6.84 5.58 25.08
C THR A 182 -5.32 5.61 25.24
N PHE A 183 -4.59 5.83 24.14
CA PHE A 183 -3.12 5.96 24.21
C PHE A 183 -2.66 7.02 25.22
N GLU A 184 -3.36 8.16 25.32
CA GLU A 184 -3.03 9.27 26.21
C GLU A 184 -3.25 8.90 27.69
N GLU A 185 -4.36 8.21 27.98
CA GLU A 185 -4.62 7.72 29.32
C GLU A 185 -3.61 6.64 29.73
N LEU A 186 -3.27 5.72 28.82
CA LEU A 186 -2.27 4.67 29.05
C LEU A 186 -0.90 5.28 29.33
N HIS A 187 -0.49 6.28 28.55
CA HIS A 187 0.76 7.01 28.77
C HIS A 187 0.80 7.68 30.13
N SER A 188 -0.26 8.42 30.48
CA SER A 188 -0.35 9.12 31.77
C SER A 188 -0.27 8.14 32.95
N HIS A 189 -0.91 6.97 32.82
CA HIS A 189 -0.95 5.98 33.89
C HIS A 189 0.40 5.28 34.10
N LEU A 190 1.07 4.92 33.00
CA LEU A 190 2.38 4.28 33.04
C LEU A 190 3.48 5.25 33.51
N LEU A 191 3.39 6.53 33.11
CA LEU A 191 4.35 7.56 33.52
C LEU A 191 4.25 7.88 35.02
N ALA A 192 3.06 7.79 35.62
CA ALA A 192 2.89 7.98 37.06
C ALA A 192 3.51 6.84 37.91
N HIS A 193 3.88 5.72 37.27
CA HIS A 193 4.45 4.53 37.88
C HIS A 193 5.94 4.33 37.50
N ASP A 194 6.49 5.21 36.67
CA ASP A 194 7.91 5.27 36.29
C ASP A 194 8.74 5.97 37.39
#